data_AF-A0A537APU0-F1
#
_entry.id   AF-A0A537APU0-F1
#
_cell.length_a   1.000
_cell.length_b   1.000
_cell.length_c   1.000
_cell.angle_alpha   90.00
_cell.angle_beta   90.00
_cell.angle_gamma   90.00
#
_symmetry.space_group_name_H-M   'P 1'
#
loop_
_entity.id
_entity.type
_entity.pdbx_description
1 polymer ?
#
loop_
_entity_poly.entity_id
_entity_poly.type
_entity_poly.pdbx_seq_one_letter_code
_entity_poly.pdbx_strand_id
1 'polypeptide(L)' 'MSSRSTPIIVRRRFWLYRLAGQQYAQSVSFDDPVTAAMARSFLRRTVGNPLELWGRSTSDLKPPSS' A
#
# COMPACT_ATOMS: atom_id res chain seq x y z
N MET A 1 31.93 11.41 3.90
CA MET A 1 30.65 11.91 4.46
C MET A 1 29.54 10.98 4.01
N SER A 2 29.07 10.08 4.87
CA SER A 2 27.96 9.19 4.54
C SER A 2 26.66 9.98 4.60
N SER A 3 26.03 10.21 3.44
CA SER A 3 24.74 10.89 3.35
C SER A 3 23.70 10.04 4.09
N ARG A 4 23.17 10.55 5.21
CA ARG A 4 22.01 9.94 5.87
C ARG A 4 20.81 10.25 4.99
N SER A 5 20.40 9.28 4.17
CA SER A 5 19.08 9.30 3.55
C SER A 5 18.04 9.25 4.66
N THR A 6 17.39 10.38 4.95
CA THR A 6 16.18 10.39 5.78
C THR A 6 15.16 9.42 5.16
N PRO A 7 14.63 8.46 5.93
CA PRO A 7 13.63 7.54 5.39
C PRO A 7 12.40 8.35 4.98
N ILE A 8 12.10 8.35 3.68
CA ILE A 8 10.89 8.99 3.15
C ILE A 8 9.70 8.15 3.58
N ILE A 9 8.82 8.73 4.41
CA ILE A 9 7.57 8.08 4.79
C ILE A 9 6.57 8.27 3.65
N VAL A 10 6.39 7.22 2.85
CA VAL A 10 5.46 7.23 1.72
C VAL A 10 4.02 7.11 2.23
N ARG A 11 3.16 8.04 1.79
CA ARG A 11 1.72 8.03 2.07
C ARG A 11 0.95 7.86 0.77
N ARG A 12 -0.07 6.99 0.76
CA ARG A 12 -0.87 6.65 -0.42
C ARG A 12 -2.33 6.51 -0.05
N ARG A 13 -3.22 6.90 -0.97
CA ARG A 13 -4.66 6.69 -0.84
C ARG A 13 -5.10 5.28 -1.23
N PHE A 14 -4.40 4.64 -2.16
CA PHE A 14 -4.77 3.34 -2.71
C PHE A 14 -3.74 2.27 -2.37
N TRP A 15 -4.22 1.18 -1.78
CA TRP A 15 -3.42 0.02 -1.41
C TRP A 15 -4.06 -1.25 -1.97
N LEU A 16 -3.21 -2.18 -2.40
CA LEU A 16 -3.59 -3.55 -2.69
C LEU A 16 -3.18 -4.44 -1.54
N TYR A 17 -4.01 -5.42 -1.21
CA TYR A 17 -3.71 -6.39 -0.16
C TYR A 17 -4.15 -7.79 -0.56
N ARG A 18 -3.54 -8.80 0.05
CA ARG A 18 -3.96 -10.20 -0.10
C ARG A 18 -3.91 -10.89 1.24
N LEU A 19 -5.00 -11.57 1.62
CA LEU A 19 -5.08 -12.42 2.80
C LEU A 19 -4.56 -13.82 2.45
N ALA A 20 -4.17 -14.58 3.48
CA ALA A 20 -3.81 -15.99 3.30
C ALA A 20 -5.01 -16.77 2.71
N GLY A 21 -4.74 -17.59 1.69
CA GLY A 21 -5.77 -18.36 0.98
C GLY A 21 -6.55 -17.60 -0.09
N GLN A 22 -6.35 -16.28 -0.25
CA GLN A 22 -6.93 -15.54 -1.37
C GLN A 22 -6.11 -15.74 -2.64
N GLN A 23 -6.78 -16.10 -3.74
CA GLN A 23 -6.14 -16.25 -5.05
C GLN A 23 -5.76 -14.89 -5.66
N TYR A 24 -6.63 -13.89 -5.50
CA TYR A 24 -6.47 -12.57 -6.10
C TYR A 24 -6.26 -11.48 -5.05
N ALA A 25 -5.53 -10.42 -5.42
CA ALA A 25 -5.37 -9.24 -4.59
C ALA A 25 -6.65 -8.40 -4.59
N GLN A 26 -6.94 -7.80 -3.44
CA GLN A 26 -8.05 -6.88 -3.22
C GLN A 26 -7.52 -5.45 -3.09
N SER A 27 -8.38 -4.45 -3.23
CA SER A 27 -8.02 -3.04 -3.09
C SER A 27 -8.72 -2.39 -1.89
N VAL A 28 -8.07 -1.39 -1.31
CA VAL A 28 -8.64 -0.49 -0.32
C VAL A 28 -8.22 0.94 -0.64
N SER A 29 -9.18 1.86 -0.50
CA SER A 29 -8.98 3.29 -0.66
C SER A 29 -9.23 4.04 0.65
N PHE A 30 -8.46 5.10 0.86
CA PHE A 30 -8.57 6.01 1.99
C PHE A 30 -8.80 7.44 1.48
N ASP A 31 -9.63 8.21 2.18
CA ASP A 31 -9.89 9.62 1.85
C ASP A 31 -8.58 10.44 1.94
N ASP A 32 -7.85 10.26 3.04
CA ASP A 32 -6.53 10.83 3.24
C ASP A 32 -5.40 9.85 2.88
N PRO A 33 -4.27 10.32 2.33
CA PRO A 33 -3.10 9.47 2.11
C PRO A 33 -2.58 8.89 3.44
N VAL A 34 -2.49 7.57 3.53
CA VAL A 34 -2.01 6.85 4.73
C VAL A 34 -0.70 6.11 4.47
N THR A 35 0.05 5.84 5.54
CA THR A 35 1.26 5.02 5.46
C THR A 35 0.91 3.53 5.32
N ALA A 36 1.88 2.70 4.91
CA ALA A 36 1.70 1.24 4.87
C ALA A 36 1.29 0.67 6.25
N ALA A 37 1.85 1.21 7.33
CA ALA A 37 1.55 0.76 8.70
C ALA A 37 0.09 1.09 9.10
N MET A 38 -0.40 2.27 8.72
CA MET A 38 -1.79 2.66 8.93
C MET A 38 -2.74 1.79 8.11
N ALA A 39 -2.45 1.57 6.82
CA ALA A 39 -3.25 0.68 5.97
C ALA A 39 -3.30 -0.75 6.52
N ARG A 40 -2.16 -1.30 6.96
CA ARG A 40 -2.10 -2.63 7.58
C ARG A 40 -2.91 -2.71 8.87
N SER A 41 -2.84 -1.68 9.70
CA SER A 41 -3.59 -1.62 10.97
C SER A 41 -5.10 -1.55 10.73
N PHE A 42 -5.53 -0.78 9.72
CA PHE A 42 -6.92 -0.75 9.28
C PHE A 42 -7.38 -2.14 8.82
N LEU A 43 -6.64 -2.78 7.89
CA LEU A 43 -6.99 -4.11 7.35
C LEU A 43 -7.11 -5.16 8.46
N ARG A 44 -6.19 -5.16 9.45
CA ARG A 44 -6.24 -6.08 10.60
C ARG A 44 -7.54 -5.99 11.41
N ARG A 45 -8.15 -4.80 11.48
CA ARG A 45 -9.39 -4.58 12.23
C ARG A 45 -10.65 -4.88 11.43
N THR A 46 -10.57 -4.89 10.10
CA THR A 46 -11.74 -4.97 9.23
C THR A 46 -11.85 -6.30 8.49
N VAL A 47 -10.75 -6.78 7.91
CA VAL A 47 -10.75 -7.97 7.03
C VAL A 47 -9.76 -9.05 7.49
N GLY A 48 -8.90 -8.75 8.46
CA GLY A 48 -7.91 -9.68 9.01
C GLY A 48 -6.47 -9.28 8.67
N ASN A 49 -5.50 -10.12 9.04
CA ASN A 49 -4.08 -9.82 8.84
C ASN A 49 -3.66 -10.08 7.39
N PRO A 50 -3.27 -9.05 6.62
CA PRO A 50 -2.83 -9.25 5.25
C PRO A 50 -1.50 -9.98 5.20
N LEU A 51 -1.40 -10.98 4.32
CA LEU A 51 -0.14 -11.65 3.97
C LEU A 51 0.74 -10.67 3.20
N GLU A 52 0.16 -9.98 2.23
CA GLU A 52 0.84 -8.99 1.39
C GLU A 52 0.11 -7.65 1.37
N LEU A 53 0.89 -6.58 1.20
CA LEU A 53 0.41 -5.20 1.12
C LEU A 53 1.31 -4.43 0.16
N TRP A 54 0.71 -3.88 -0.90
CA TRP A 54 1.40 -3.10 -1.92
C TRP A 54 0.78 -1.71 -2.06
N GLY A 55 1.63 -0.70 -2.22
CA GLY A 55 1.18 0.66 -2.47
C GLY A 55 1.16 0.94 -3.97
N ARG A 56 0.02 1.30 -4.55
CA ARG A 56 -0.02 1.74 -5.95
C ARG A 56 0.50 3.17 -6.04
N SER A 57 1.45 3.42 -6.95
CA SER A 57 1.86 4.79 -7.30
C SER A 57 0.91 5.34 -8.36
N THR A 58 0.70 6.66 -8.37
CA THR A 58 0.07 7.31 -9.53
C THR A 58 0.90 7.07 -10.80
N SER A 59 2.22 6.93 -10.68
CA SER A 59 3.11 6.52 -11.77
C SER A 59 2.86 5.09 -12.27
N ASP A 60 2.34 4.20 -11.42
CA ASP A 60 1.97 2.80 -11.76
C ASP A 60 0.66 2.72 -12.56
N LEU A 61 -0.09 3.82 -12.61
CA LEU A 61 -1.33 3.94 -13.39
C LEU A 61 -1.08 4.48 -14.80
N LYS A 62 0.15 4.92 -15.12
CA LYS A 62 0.48 5.32 -16.48
C LYS A 62 0.71 4.03 -17.29
N PRO A 63 -0.14 3.70 -18.28
CA PRO A 63 0.21 2.65 -19.22
C PRO A 63 1.56 2.99 -19.86
N PRO A 64 2.41 1.99 -20.20
CA PRO A 64 3.66 2.29 -20.90
C PRO A 64 3.33 3.17 -22.10
N SER A 65 3.92 4.36 -22.13
CA SER A 65 3.87 5.22 -23.30
C SER A 65 4.45 4.41 -24.46
N SER A 66 3.57 3.96 -25.37
CA SER A 66 3.95 3.41 -26.68
C SER A 66 4.53 4.51 -27.55
#